data_AF-A0A2R6PEQ3-F1
#
_entry.id   AF-A0A2R6PEQ3-F1
#
_cell.length_a   1.000
_cell.length_b   1.000
_cell.length_c   1.000
_cell.angle_alpha   90.00
_cell.angle_beta   90.00
_cell.angle_gamma   90.00
#
_symmetry.space_group_name_H-M   'P 1'
#
loop_
_entity.id
_entity.type
_entity.pdbx_description
1 polymer ?
#
loop_
_entity_poly.entity_id
_entity_poly.type
_entity_poly.pdbx_seq_one_letter_code
_entity_poly.pdbx_strand_id
1 'polypeptide(L)'
;VSADGLLCCTISNDRSVKIYDVVNYDMMVMIRLPYIAGSVEWVYKQGDVKAKLAISDRNSSIVHIYDARSGSNESISSREIHLGPVKVMKYNHIFDTVVSADDKGIIEYWNPATLQFPEDGVNFRLTSDTNLFEIVKCKTTVSTIEVIYCFITFPS
;
A
#
# COMPACT_ATOMS: atom_id res chain seq x y z
N VAL A 1 3.90 -0.59 -10.30
CA VAL A 1 3.23 -0.07 -11.52
C VAL A 1 1.75 0.10 -11.20
N SER A 2 1.09 1.11 -11.75
CA SER A 2 -0.36 1.31 -11.58
C SER A 2 -1.16 0.16 -12.21
N ALA A 3 -2.42 -0.01 -11.79
CA ALA A 3 -3.27 -1.10 -12.28
C ALA A 3 -3.52 -1.04 -13.80
N ASP A 4 -3.52 0.16 -14.39
CA ASP A 4 -3.67 0.39 -15.83
C ASP A 4 -2.35 0.31 -16.62
N GLY A 5 -1.21 0.10 -15.95
CA GLY A 5 0.11 0.02 -16.59
C GLY A 5 0.68 1.35 -17.08
N LEU A 6 0.00 2.47 -16.86
CA LEU A 6 0.40 3.78 -17.40
C LEU A 6 1.48 4.47 -16.57
N LEU A 7 1.51 4.22 -15.26
CA LEU A 7 2.42 4.87 -14.34
C LEU A 7 3.31 3.85 -13.63
N CYS A 8 4.60 4.17 -13.55
CA CYS A 8 5.55 3.48 -12.71
C CYS A 8 5.98 4.39 -11.57
N CYS A 9 6.13 3.81 -10.37
CA CYS A 9 6.60 4.54 -9.20
C CYS A 9 7.78 3.80 -8.59
N THR A 10 8.81 4.56 -8.22
CA THR A 10 10.00 4.06 -7.52
C THR A 10 10.23 4.87 -6.25
N ILE A 11 10.62 4.20 -5.17
CA ILE A 11 11.05 4.82 -3.92
C ILE A 11 12.57 4.66 -3.75
N SER A 12 13.21 5.62 -3.10
CA SER A 12 14.65 5.63 -2.88
C SER A 12 15.01 6.01 -1.43
N ASN A 13 16.20 5.60 -0.99
CA ASN A 13 16.72 5.93 0.34
C ASN A 13 17.09 7.42 0.49
N ASP A 14 17.17 8.16 -0.61
CA ASP A 14 17.38 9.61 -0.65
C ASP A 14 16.12 10.42 -0.33
N ARG A 15 15.04 9.75 0.11
CA ARG A 15 13.72 10.34 0.42
C ARG A 15 13.00 10.89 -0.81
N SER A 16 13.31 10.38 -2.00
CA SER A 16 12.57 10.69 -3.21
C SER A 16 11.63 9.55 -3.61
N VAL A 17 10.46 9.93 -4.10
CA VAL A 17 9.56 9.07 -4.86
C VAL A 17 9.50 9.63 -6.26
N LYS A 18 9.83 8.82 -7.25
CA LYS A 18 9.82 9.22 -8.66
C LYS A 18 8.74 8.47 -9.39
N ILE A 19 7.96 9.21 -10.17
CA ILE A 19 6.82 8.72 -10.92
C ILE A 19 7.09 8.94 -12.39
N TYR A 20 6.95 7.88 -13.17
CA TYR A 20 7.27 7.83 -14.58
C TYR A 20 6.02 7.52 -15.37
N ASP A 21 5.86 8.22 -16.49
CA ASP A 21 4.94 7.82 -17.54
C ASP A 21 5.59 6.67 -18.33
N VAL A 22 4.97 5.51 -18.29
CA VAL A 22 5.50 4.30 -18.94
C VAL A 22 5.43 4.41 -20.47
N VAL A 23 4.41 5.08 -20.99
CA VAL A 23 4.16 5.19 -22.44
C VAL A 23 5.10 6.22 -23.06
N ASN A 24 5.28 7.34 -22.38
CA ASN A 24 6.11 8.45 -22.85
C ASN A 24 7.59 8.33 -22.46
N TYR A 25 7.94 7.35 -21.61
CA TYR A 25 9.30 7.14 -21.09
C TYR A 25 9.89 8.37 -20.38
N ASP A 26 9.04 9.13 -19.68
CA ASP A 26 9.42 10.40 -19.03
C ASP A 26 9.15 10.37 -17.52
N MET A 27 9.98 11.08 -16.75
CA MET A 27 9.75 11.31 -15.33
C MET A 27 8.74 12.44 -15.17
N MET A 28 7.50 12.10 -14.83
CA MET A 28 6.44 13.08 -14.65
C MET A 28 6.61 13.90 -13.37
N VAL A 29 6.89 13.23 -12.24
CA VAL A 29 6.86 13.86 -10.91
C VAL A 29 7.94 13.26 -10.02
N MET A 30 8.55 14.12 -9.19
CA MET A 30 9.40 13.74 -8.08
C MET A 30 8.84 14.33 -6.78
N ILE A 31 8.38 13.47 -5.88
CA ILE A 31 7.92 13.84 -4.53
C ILE A 31 9.10 13.71 -3.57
N ARG A 32 9.36 14.76 -2.78
CA ARG A 32 10.36 14.75 -1.70
C ARG A 32 9.69 14.49 -0.37
N LEU A 33 10.06 13.41 0.28
CA LEU A 33 9.52 12.99 1.56
C LEU A 33 10.37 13.54 2.72
N PRO A 34 9.76 13.86 3.88
CA PRO A 34 10.51 14.18 5.09
C PRO A 34 11.13 12.94 5.74
N TYR A 35 10.72 11.73 5.33
CA TYR A 35 11.16 10.42 5.84
C TYR A 35 11.69 9.51 4.73
N ILE A 36 12.26 8.35 5.10
CA ILE A 36 12.70 7.34 4.14
C ILE A 36 11.52 6.39 3.88
N ALA A 37 11.10 6.25 2.63
CA ALA A 37 10.01 5.35 2.28
C ALA A 37 10.36 3.87 2.58
N GLY A 38 9.42 3.17 3.20
CA GLY A 38 9.46 1.73 3.47
C GLY A 38 8.88 0.93 2.32
N SER A 39 7.59 1.13 2.07
CA SER A 39 6.82 0.46 1.02
C SER A 39 5.91 1.45 0.30
N VAL A 40 5.51 1.13 -0.93
CA VAL A 40 4.68 2.01 -1.77
C VAL A 40 3.67 1.17 -2.56
N GLU A 41 2.44 1.67 -2.68
CA GLU A 41 1.38 1.02 -3.45
C GLU A 41 0.42 2.06 -4.06
N TRP A 42 -0.06 1.80 -5.28
CA TRP A 42 -1.10 2.61 -5.92
C TRP A 42 -2.47 2.26 -5.34
N VAL A 43 -3.21 3.26 -4.86
CA VAL A 43 -4.46 3.09 -4.08
C VAL A 43 -5.62 3.90 -4.66
N TYR A 44 -5.84 3.78 -5.97
CA TYR A 44 -6.91 4.47 -6.69
C TYR A 44 -7.57 3.53 -7.70
N LYS A 45 -8.84 3.78 -8.00
CA LYS A 45 -9.60 3.02 -8.99
C LYS A 45 -9.34 3.56 -10.39
N GLN A 46 -9.47 2.69 -11.40
CA GLN A 46 -9.43 3.15 -12.79
C GLN A 46 -10.53 4.20 -13.02
N GLY A 47 -10.17 5.35 -13.57
CA GLY A 47 -11.07 6.48 -13.76
C GLY A 47 -11.06 7.51 -12.61
N ASP A 48 -10.38 7.24 -11.48
CA ASP A 48 -10.21 8.24 -10.44
C ASP A 48 -9.43 9.45 -10.97
N VAL A 49 -9.92 10.65 -10.62
CA VAL A 49 -9.27 11.91 -10.97
C VAL A 49 -7.89 12.02 -10.31
N LYS A 50 -7.76 11.53 -9.07
CA LYS A 50 -6.51 11.54 -8.30
C LYS A 50 -5.78 10.21 -8.46
N ALA A 51 -4.50 10.25 -8.80
CA ALA A 51 -3.65 9.06 -8.83
C ALA A 51 -3.01 8.89 -7.45
N LYS A 52 -3.75 8.26 -6.54
CA LYS A 52 -3.35 8.16 -5.12
C LYS A 52 -2.25 7.11 -4.91
N LEU A 53 -1.23 7.47 -4.14
CA LEU A 53 -0.15 6.59 -3.67
C LEU A 53 -0.19 6.49 -2.15
N ALA A 54 -0.19 5.27 -1.63
CA ALA A 54 0.13 5.01 -0.24
C ALA A 54 1.63 4.77 -0.09
N ILE A 55 2.26 5.48 0.85
CA ILE A 55 3.69 5.39 1.13
C ILE A 55 3.86 5.21 2.62
N SER A 56 4.52 4.13 3.05
CA SER A 56 4.87 3.94 4.45
C SER A 56 6.22 4.58 4.77
N ASP A 57 6.37 5.05 6.00
CA ASP A 57 7.69 5.35 6.54
C ASP A 57 8.42 4.05 6.91
N ARG A 58 9.71 3.97 6.59
CA ARG A 58 10.54 2.81 6.90
C ARG A 58 10.80 2.66 8.40
N ASN A 59 10.79 3.77 9.13
CA ASN A 59 11.20 3.80 10.53
C ASN A 59 10.03 4.02 11.51
N SER A 60 8.80 4.13 10.99
CA SER A 60 7.59 4.30 11.80
C SER A 60 6.42 3.49 11.25
N SER A 61 5.34 3.42 12.02
CA SER A 61 4.09 2.74 11.69
C SER A 61 3.13 3.57 10.81
N ILE A 62 3.56 4.75 10.37
CA ILE A 62 2.72 5.72 9.68
C ILE A 62 2.70 5.44 8.18
N VAL A 63 1.49 5.49 7.61
CA VAL A 63 1.24 5.49 6.17
C VAL A 63 0.69 6.85 5.76
N HIS A 64 1.21 7.36 4.65
CA HIS A 64 0.86 8.64 4.06
C HIS A 64 0.23 8.44 2.69
N ILE A 65 -0.81 9.22 2.36
CA ILE A 65 -1.45 9.23 1.06
C ILE A 65 -1.02 10.47 0.28
N TYR A 66 -0.50 10.27 -0.93
CA TYR A 66 -0.11 11.34 -1.85
C TYR A 66 -0.94 11.29 -3.12
N ASP A 67 -1.08 12.43 -3.79
CA ASP A 67 -1.64 12.48 -5.15
C ASP A 67 -0.52 12.75 -6.14
N ALA A 68 -0.18 11.73 -6.94
CA ALA A 68 0.86 11.79 -7.95
C ALA A 68 0.63 12.89 -8.99
N ARG A 69 -0.63 13.28 -9.24
CA ARG A 69 -0.96 14.32 -10.24
C ARG A 69 -0.94 15.73 -9.67
N SER A 70 -0.90 15.87 -8.35
CA SER A 70 -0.92 17.19 -7.70
C SER A 70 0.40 17.96 -7.82
N GLY A 71 1.52 17.25 -8.05
CA GLY A 71 2.87 17.84 -7.99
C GLY A 71 3.28 18.33 -6.60
N SER A 72 2.50 18.05 -5.56
CA SER A 72 2.77 18.46 -4.19
C SER A 72 3.71 17.48 -3.48
N ASN A 73 4.54 18.01 -2.58
CA ASN A 73 5.33 17.21 -1.63
C ASN A 73 4.57 16.91 -0.34
N GLU A 74 3.38 17.47 -0.17
CA GLU A 74 2.55 17.30 1.02
C GLU A 74 1.61 16.10 0.86
N SER A 75 1.49 15.29 1.92
CA SER A 75 0.52 14.20 1.96
C SER A 75 -0.90 14.74 2.13
N ILE A 76 -1.87 14.15 1.42
CA ILE A 76 -3.30 14.43 1.56
C ILE A 76 -3.78 14.03 2.96
N SER A 77 -3.33 12.87 3.42
CA SER A 77 -3.67 12.30 4.72
C SER A 77 -2.54 11.42 5.20
N SER A 78 -2.47 11.23 6.52
CA SER A 78 -1.51 10.31 7.14
C SER A 78 -2.10 9.72 8.41
N ARG A 79 -1.72 8.49 8.72
CA ARG A 79 -2.17 7.81 9.94
C ARG A 79 -1.21 6.69 10.32
N GLU A 80 -1.08 6.47 11.62
CA GLU A 80 -0.58 5.21 12.16
C GLU A 80 -1.58 4.08 11.84
N ILE A 81 -1.12 3.12 11.02
CA ILE A 81 -1.90 1.93 10.66
C ILE A 81 -1.48 0.79 11.59
N HIS A 82 -0.19 0.43 11.54
CA HIS A 82 0.37 -0.70 12.28
C HIS A 82 0.97 -0.31 13.64
N LEU A 83 1.49 -1.28 14.39
CA LEU A 83 2.34 -1.06 15.59
C LEU A 83 3.85 -1.24 15.30
N GLY A 84 4.20 -1.46 14.03
CA GLY A 84 5.56 -1.61 13.54
C GLY A 84 5.68 -1.05 12.11
N PRO A 85 6.90 -0.89 11.58
CA PRO A 85 7.11 -0.44 10.22
C PRO A 85 6.44 -1.35 9.19
N VAL A 86 5.68 -0.74 8.28
CA VAL A 86 4.96 -1.47 7.23
C VAL A 86 5.96 -1.97 6.18
N LYS A 87 5.96 -3.28 5.95
CA LYS A 87 6.86 -3.96 5.01
C LYS A 87 6.26 -4.06 3.61
N VAL A 88 4.97 -4.33 3.54
CA VAL A 88 4.26 -4.61 2.28
C VAL A 88 2.84 -4.04 2.33
N MET A 89 2.37 -3.56 1.19
CA MET A 89 1.01 -3.06 0.99
C MET A 89 0.50 -3.52 -0.38
N LYS A 90 -0.78 -3.89 -0.46
CA LYS A 90 -1.46 -4.21 -1.71
C LYS A 90 -2.87 -3.68 -1.74
N TYR A 91 -3.22 -3.03 -2.84
CA TYR A 91 -4.55 -2.48 -3.05
C TYR A 91 -5.46 -3.48 -3.78
N ASN A 92 -6.64 -3.70 -3.20
CA ASN A 92 -7.73 -4.42 -3.82
C ASN A 92 -8.76 -3.40 -4.34
N HIS A 93 -8.73 -3.17 -5.66
CA HIS A 93 -9.63 -2.21 -6.32
C HIS A 93 -11.11 -2.62 -6.30
N ILE A 94 -11.42 -3.92 -6.17
CA ILE A 94 -12.81 -4.43 -6.14
C ILE A 94 -13.50 -3.98 -4.86
N PHE A 95 -12.81 -4.12 -3.72
CA PHE A 95 -13.33 -3.77 -2.40
C PHE A 95 -12.84 -2.41 -1.88
N ASP A 96 -12.09 -1.67 -2.71
CA ASP A 96 -11.48 -0.39 -2.32
C ASP A 96 -10.74 -0.46 -0.98
N THR A 97 -9.95 -1.52 -0.80
CA THR A 97 -9.32 -1.87 0.47
C THR A 97 -7.85 -2.16 0.23
N VAL A 98 -6.99 -1.69 1.13
CA VAL A 98 -5.58 -2.04 1.17
C VAL A 98 -5.36 -3.10 2.23
N VAL A 99 -4.58 -4.10 1.87
CA VAL A 99 -4.03 -5.10 2.79
C VAL A 99 -2.58 -4.75 3.02
N SER A 100 -2.16 -4.60 4.27
CA SER A 100 -0.76 -4.33 4.61
C SER A 100 -0.28 -5.25 5.72
N ALA A 101 1.03 -5.48 5.76
CA ALA A 101 1.67 -6.22 6.84
C ALA A 101 2.92 -5.51 7.36
N ASP A 102 3.11 -5.56 8.67
CA ASP A 102 4.29 -5.01 9.35
C ASP A 102 5.46 -6.01 9.48
N ASP A 103 6.55 -5.55 10.07
CA ASP A 103 7.75 -6.34 10.36
C ASP A 103 7.55 -7.44 11.40
N LYS A 104 6.43 -7.41 12.15
CA LYS A 104 6.02 -8.43 13.12
C LYS A 104 5.07 -9.46 12.51
N GLY A 105 4.67 -9.29 11.26
CA GLY A 105 3.74 -10.18 10.56
C GLY A 105 2.27 -9.95 10.91
N ILE A 106 1.93 -8.81 11.51
CA ILE A 106 0.54 -8.41 11.72
C ILE A 106 -0.03 -7.91 10.41
N ILE A 107 -1.22 -8.38 10.04
CA ILE A 107 -1.91 -8.00 8.82
C ILE A 107 -3.09 -7.10 9.17
N GLU A 108 -3.20 -5.98 8.46
CA GLU A 108 -4.31 -5.04 8.61
C GLU A 108 -5.00 -4.74 7.29
N TYR A 109 -6.28 -4.42 7.40
CA TYR A 109 -7.15 -4.04 6.29
C TYR A 109 -7.65 -2.62 6.53
N TRP A 110 -7.51 -1.76 5.53
CA TRP A 110 -7.90 -0.37 5.66
C TRP A 110 -8.33 0.22 4.32
N ASN A 111 -9.27 1.16 4.37
CA ASN A 111 -9.72 1.91 3.20
C ASN A 111 -8.77 3.08 2.93
N PRO A 112 -8.32 3.30 1.68
CA PRO A 112 -7.33 4.34 1.38
C PRO A 112 -7.87 5.78 1.43
N ALA A 113 -9.18 5.97 1.43
CA ALA A 113 -9.78 7.30 1.61
C ALA A 113 -9.86 7.71 3.09
N THR A 114 -10.21 6.77 3.98
CA THR A 114 -10.43 7.05 5.41
C THR A 114 -9.24 6.66 6.31
N LEU A 115 -8.33 5.82 5.81
CA LEU A 115 -7.27 5.18 6.60
C LEU A 115 -7.84 4.46 7.82
N GLN A 116 -9.02 3.86 7.67
CA GLN A 116 -9.76 3.12 8.71
C GLN A 116 -10.11 1.74 8.20
N PHE A 117 -10.44 0.84 9.13
CA PHE A 117 -11.00 -0.45 8.77
C PHE A 117 -12.24 -0.27 7.85
N PRO A 118 -12.34 -0.99 6.73
CA PRO A 118 -13.48 -0.87 5.83
C PRO A 118 -14.73 -1.45 6.49
N GLU A 119 -15.67 -0.60 6.89
CA GLU A 119 -16.96 -1.03 7.47
C GLU A 119 -17.89 -1.64 6.41
N ASP A 120 -17.76 -1.20 5.15
CA ASP A 120 -18.57 -1.63 4.01
C ASP A 120 -17.78 -2.56 3.08
N GLY A 121 -18.34 -3.74 2.76
CA GLY A 121 -17.89 -4.57 1.64
C GLY A 121 -16.90 -5.69 1.98
N VAL A 122 -16.37 -5.75 3.21
CA VAL A 122 -15.60 -6.91 3.67
C VAL A 122 -16.41 -7.70 4.69
N ASN A 123 -17.34 -8.53 4.19
CA ASN A 123 -17.85 -9.64 4.99
C ASN A 123 -16.68 -10.60 5.22
N PHE A 124 -15.87 -10.34 6.25
CA PHE A 124 -14.99 -11.36 6.81
C PHE A 124 -15.89 -12.48 7.34
N ARG A 125 -16.20 -13.45 6.47
CA ARG A 125 -16.18 -14.82 6.95
C ARG A 125 -14.75 -15.03 7.43
N LEU A 126 -14.59 -14.88 8.73
CA LEU A 126 -13.54 -15.55 9.50
C LEU A 126 -13.80 -17.06 9.37
N THR A 127 -13.73 -17.57 8.14
CA THR A 127 -13.65 -18.99 7.88
C THR A 127 -12.24 -19.35 8.30
N SER A 128 -12.20 -20.09 9.38
CA SER A 128 -11.12 -20.92 9.93
C SER A 128 -10.32 -21.74 8.91
N ASP A 129 -10.56 -21.55 7.61
CA ASP A 129 -10.06 -22.33 6.48
C ASP A 129 -8.92 -21.64 5.73
N THR A 130 -8.65 -20.36 5.98
CA THR A 130 -7.41 -19.73 5.50
C THR A 130 -6.43 -19.71 6.65
N ASN A 131 -5.27 -20.33 6.45
CA ASN A 131 -4.24 -20.63 7.43
C ASN A 131 -3.49 -19.37 7.97
N LEU A 132 -4.25 -18.34 8.33
CA LEU A 132 -3.81 -17.02 8.78
C LEU A 132 -3.11 -17.09 10.16
N PHE A 133 -3.37 -18.17 10.91
CA PHE A 133 -2.80 -18.39 12.25
C PHE A 133 -1.47 -19.16 12.26
N GLU A 134 -1.00 -19.73 11.15
CA GLU A 134 0.30 -20.42 11.12
C GLU A 134 1.48 -19.46 10.99
N ILE A 135 1.31 -18.27 10.40
CA ILE A 135 2.38 -17.27 10.24
C ILE A 135 2.84 -16.74 11.61
N VAL A 136 1.89 -16.48 12.51
CA VAL A 136 2.17 -15.99 13.87
C VAL A 136 2.87 -17.05 14.73
N LYS A 137 2.68 -18.35 14.43
CA LYS A 137 3.28 -19.45 15.17
C LYS A 137 4.75 -19.71 14.79
N CYS A 138 5.19 -19.24 13.61
CA CYS A 138 6.49 -19.59 13.03
C CYS A 138 7.56 -18.48 13.06
N LYS A 139 7.29 -17.28 13.59
CA LYS A 139 8.20 -16.10 13.52
C LYS A 139 8.62 -15.75 12.09
N THR A 140 7.76 -16.00 11.11
CA THR A 140 8.05 -15.74 9.70
C THR A 140 7.63 -14.32 9.33
N THR A 141 8.47 -13.58 8.61
CA THR A 141 8.14 -12.22 8.13
C THR A 141 7.45 -12.29 6.78
N VAL A 142 6.39 -11.51 6.59
CA VAL A 142 5.67 -11.42 5.31
C VAL A 142 6.58 -10.73 4.29
N SER A 143 7.03 -11.49 3.29
CA SER A 143 7.96 -10.99 2.27
C SER A 143 7.24 -10.40 1.05
N THR A 144 6.02 -10.83 0.76
CA THR A 144 5.18 -10.29 -0.32
C THR A 144 3.70 -10.54 -0.02
N ILE A 145 2.84 -9.69 -0.56
CA ILE A 145 1.39 -9.88 -0.59
C ILE A 145 0.99 -9.88 -2.06
N GLU A 146 0.18 -10.86 -2.46
CA GLU A 146 -0.52 -10.84 -3.74
C GLU A 146 -2.02 -10.92 -3.51
N VAL A 147 -2.76 -10.07 -4.22
CA VAL A 147 -4.23 -10.09 -4.24
C VAL A 147 -4.64 -10.71 -5.57
N ILE A 148 -5.13 -11.95 -5.53
CA ILE A 148 -5.70 -12.66 -6.66
C ILE A 148 -7.20 -12.84 -6.35
N TYR A 149 -8.08 -12.77 -7.35
CA TYR A 149 -9.55 -12.86 -7.20
C TYR A 149 -9.98 -13.72 -5.98
N CYS A 150 -10.55 -13.03 -4.98
CA CYS A 150 -11.06 -13.54 -3.70
C CYS A 150 -10.10 -14.18 -2.67
N PHE A 151 -8.79 -14.35 -2.91
CA PHE A 151 -7.87 -14.86 -1.88
C PHE A 151 -6.49 -14.19 -1.91
N ILE A 152 -5.98 -13.85 -0.72
CA ILE A 152 -4.61 -13.40 -0.50
C ILE A 152 -3.75 -14.65 -0.34
N THR A 153 -2.73 -14.81 -1.19
CA THR A 153 -1.76 -15.91 -1.06
C THR A 153 -0.40 -15.37 -0.66
N PHE A 154 0.26 -16.06 0.28
CA PHE A 154 1.64 -15.78 0.69
C PHE A 154 2.51 -16.90 0.13
N PRO A 155 3.61 -16.61 -0.59
CA PRO A 155 4.57 -17.65 -0.95
C PRO A 155 5.27 -18.17 0.31
N SER A 156 5.50 -19.48 0.31
CA SER A 156 6.19 -20.24 1.37
C SER A 156 7.71 -20.14 1.27
#